data_AF-A0A6I9YR27-F1
#
_entry.id   AF-A0A6I9YR27-F1
#
_cell.length_a   1.000
_cell.length_b   1.000
_cell.length_c   1.000
_cell.angle_alpha   90.00
_cell.angle_beta   90.00
_cell.angle_gamma   90.00
#
_symmetry.space_group_name_H-M   'P 1'
#
loop_
_entity.id
_entity.type
_entity.pdbx_description
1 polymer ?
#
loop_
_entity_poly.entity_id
_entity_poly.type
_entity_poly.pdbx_seq_one_letter_code
_entity_poly.pdbx_strand_id
1 'polypeptide(L)'
;MMLTQSPGTLHASNSPSGALRAPSPASFGPTPSPSSLGITMGQNANFASPHGTIDPSSPYTMMSPSQRAGNWPGSPQVSGPSTATRMPGMSPANPSLHSPIPDASHSPRAGTSSQAVPTNMPPPRKLPHRSWAASIPTILTHSALNVLLLPSPTPGLMPGLAGSYLCSPLERFLGSVIMRRHLQRIIQQETLQLINSNEPGVIMFKTDALKCRVALNPKTNQTLQLKVAPETAGQWKQEELQVLEKFFETRVAGPPFKANTLIAFTKLLGAPTHILRDCVHIMKLELFPDQASQLKWNVQFCLTIPPSAPPIAPPGTPAVVLKSKMLFFLQLTQKSAVPQEAMSIIVPIIYDMASGTTQQADIPRQQNSSVAAPMMVSNILKRFAELNSPRPGECTIFAAVRDLMANLTLPPGGRP
;
A
#
# COMPACT_ATOMS: atom_id res chain seq x y z
N MET A 1 64.03 13.00 37.11
CA MET A 1 64.68 12.66 35.84
C MET A 1 63.57 12.40 34.83
N MET A 2 63.26 13.39 33.97
CA MET A 2 63.59 13.43 32.52
C MET A 2 63.11 12.19 31.74
N LEU A 3 62.58 12.21 30.51
CA LEU A 3 62.12 13.20 29.52
C LEU A 3 61.51 12.33 28.36
N THR A 4 60.39 12.78 27.77
CA THR A 4 60.07 12.85 26.31
C THR A 4 60.40 11.72 25.31
N GLN A 5 59.47 11.38 24.40
CA GLN A 5 59.49 11.75 22.95
C GLN A 5 58.53 10.90 22.07
N SER A 6 57.65 11.59 21.35
CA SER A 6 57.29 11.32 19.92
C SER A 6 58.06 12.35 19.08
N PRO A 7 58.23 12.31 17.71
CA PRO A 7 57.36 11.74 16.66
C PRO A 7 58.11 11.16 15.41
N GLY A 8 57.39 10.77 14.33
CA GLY A 8 58.02 10.54 13.02
C GLY A 8 57.10 10.07 11.89
N THR A 9 56.79 10.97 10.96
CA THR A 9 56.07 10.79 9.68
C THR A 9 57.07 10.57 8.53
N LEU A 10 56.87 9.61 7.62
CA LEU A 10 57.45 9.63 6.25
C LEU A 10 56.55 8.91 5.23
N HIS A 11 56.28 9.61 4.12
CA HIS A 11 55.69 9.12 2.86
C HIS A 11 56.73 8.34 2.01
N ALA A 12 56.28 7.34 1.22
CA ALA A 12 56.42 7.26 -0.26
C ALA A 12 56.36 5.81 -0.85
N SER A 13 55.55 5.67 -1.90
CA SER A 13 55.70 4.83 -3.13
C SER A 13 55.96 3.31 -3.05
N ASN A 14 55.00 2.49 -3.53
CA ASN A 14 55.09 1.80 -4.84
C ASN A 14 53.90 0.86 -5.11
N SER A 15 53.33 0.98 -6.32
CA SER A 15 52.37 0.04 -6.93
C SER A 15 53.07 -1.20 -7.51
N PRO A 16 52.31 -2.24 -7.91
CA PRO A 16 52.32 -2.56 -9.33
C PRO A 16 50.93 -2.75 -9.95
N SER A 17 50.89 -2.37 -11.21
CA SER A 17 49.78 -2.40 -12.16
C SER A 17 49.40 -3.84 -12.57
N GLY A 18 48.10 -4.09 -12.69
CA GLY A 18 47.52 -5.24 -13.39
C GLY A 18 46.27 -4.77 -14.14
N ALA A 19 46.45 -4.35 -15.39
CA ALA A 19 45.41 -3.77 -16.23
C ALA A 19 44.55 -4.86 -16.89
N LEU A 20 43.24 -4.85 -16.62
CA LEU A 20 42.22 -5.38 -17.54
C LEU A 20 41.16 -4.29 -17.74
N ARG A 21 41.18 -3.70 -18.95
CA ARG A 21 40.24 -2.69 -19.43
C ARG A 21 38.84 -3.29 -19.53
N ALA A 22 37.87 -2.71 -18.83
CA ALA A 22 36.45 -2.87 -19.12
C ALA A 22 35.99 -1.72 -20.06
N PRO A 23 35.14 -1.97 -21.07
CA PRO A 23 34.64 -0.93 -21.95
C PRO A 23 33.56 -0.09 -21.26
N SER A 24 33.65 1.23 -21.40
CA SER A 24 32.67 2.22 -20.95
C SER A 24 31.30 2.01 -21.62
N PRO A 25 30.17 2.19 -20.91
CA PRO A 25 28.85 2.20 -21.55
C PRO A 25 28.63 3.50 -22.31
N ALA A 26 28.12 3.36 -23.53
CA ALA A 26 27.78 4.44 -24.44
C ALA A 26 26.70 5.37 -23.89
N SER A 27 26.88 6.67 -24.15
CA SER A 27 25.89 7.73 -24.00
C SER A 27 24.57 7.37 -24.67
N PHE A 28 23.47 7.45 -23.92
CA PHE A 28 22.14 7.68 -24.47
C PHE A 28 21.69 9.09 -24.05
N GLY A 29 21.18 9.83 -25.04
CA GLY A 29 20.87 11.26 -24.98
C GLY A 29 19.68 11.63 -24.09
N PRO A 30 19.22 12.89 -24.20
CA PRO A 30 18.39 13.53 -23.18
C PRO A 30 16.96 12.99 -23.18
N THR A 31 16.46 12.60 -22.01
CA THR A 31 15.05 12.33 -21.78
C THR A 31 14.28 13.64 -21.61
N PRO A 32 13.09 13.81 -22.23
CA PRO A 32 12.32 15.04 -22.13
C PRO A 32 11.75 15.24 -20.71
N SER A 33 11.79 16.48 -20.25
CA SER A 33 11.25 16.92 -18.95
C SER A 33 9.72 16.72 -18.90
N PRO A 34 9.15 16.24 -17.77
CA PRO A 34 7.70 16.27 -17.60
C PRO A 34 7.23 17.69 -17.28
N SER A 35 6.31 18.16 -18.10
CA SER A 35 5.65 19.46 -18.03
C SER A 35 5.05 19.75 -16.65
N SER A 36 5.29 20.96 -16.16
CA SER A 36 4.63 21.56 -15.01
C SER A 36 3.11 21.58 -15.19
N LEU A 37 2.37 21.07 -14.21
CA LEU A 37 0.94 21.34 -14.06
C LEU A 37 0.75 22.83 -13.73
N GLY A 38 0.57 23.63 -14.78
CA GLY A 38 0.13 25.02 -14.68
C GLY A 38 -1.35 25.07 -14.32
N ILE A 39 -1.66 25.65 -13.17
CA ILE A 39 -3.01 25.98 -12.75
C ILE A 39 -3.28 27.39 -13.28
N THR A 40 -3.97 27.52 -14.41
CA THR A 40 -4.47 28.80 -14.92
C THR A 40 -5.96 28.94 -14.66
N MET A 41 -6.32 30.01 -13.98
CA MET A 41 -7.68 30.47 -13.68
C MET A 41 -8.29 31.17 -14.91
N GLY A 42 -9.54 30.84 -15.28
CA GLY A 42 -10.42 31.76 -15.99
C GLY A 42 -11.22 31.26 -17.22
N GLN A 43 -12.55 31.19 -17.03
CA GLN A 43 -13.67 31.61 -17.91
C GLN A 43 -14.20 30.73 -19.08
N ASN A 44 -15.46 30.30 -18.88
CA ASN A 44 -16.64 30.16 -19.76
C ASN A 44 -16.52 29.74 -21.24
N ALA A 45 -17.19 28.63 -21.60
CA ALA A 45 -18.23 28.60 -22.66
C ALA A 45 -19.01 27.25 -22.66
N ASN A 46 -20.34 27.35 -22.66
CA ASN A 46 -21.30 26.25 -22.81
C ASN A 46 -21.41 25.77 -24.26
N PHE A 47 -21.63 24.47 -24.48
CA PHE A 47 -22.45 23.93 -25.58
C PHE A 47 -23.17 22.65 -25.14
N ALA A 48 -24.42 22.49 -25.59
CA ALA A 48 -25.44 21.61 -25.03
C ALA A 48 -25.79 20.38 -25.90
N SER A 49 -25.99 19.23 -25.23
CA SER A 49 -27.06 18.19 -25.43
C SER A 49 -27.10 17.29 -26.69
N PRO A 50 -27.88 16.17 -26.75
CA PRO A 50 -28.34 15.21 -25.71
C PRO A 50 -28.34 13.70 -26.13
N HIS A 51 -28.22 12.75 -25.19
CA HIS A 51 -29.11 11.54 -25.09
C HIS A 51 -28.78 10.60 -23.91
N GLY A 52 -29.81 10.25 -23.13
CA GLY A 52 -30.17 8.85 -22.84
C GLY A 52 -29.47 8.09 -21.70
N THR A 53 -30.15 8.09 -20.55
CA THR A 53 -30.03 7.24 -19.35
C THR A 53 -29.73 5.74 -19.56
N ILE A 54 -28.86 5.15 -18.72
CA ILE A 54 -29.00 3.87 -17.97
C ILE A 54 -27.80 3.78 -16.98
N ASP A 55 -28.06 3.49 -15.71
CA ASP A 55 -27.09 3.10 -14.66
C ASP A 55 -27.79 2.06 -13.75
N PRO A 56 -27.15 1.32 -12.82
CA PRO A 56 -25.76 0.85 -12.64
C PRO A 56 -25.67 -0.68 -12.45
N SER A 57 -24.49 -1.29 -12.64
CA SER A 57 -23.85 -2.30 -11.73
C SER A 57 -22.77 -3.17 -12.40
N SER A 58 -21.49 -2.77 -12.29
CA SER A 58 -20.30 -3.66 -12.17
C SER A 58 -19.00 -2.87 -12.39
N PRO A 59 -17.99 -2.91 -11.49
CA PRO A 59 -16.72 -2.20 -11.67
C PRO A 59 -15.67 -3.09 -12.34
N TYR A 60 -15.97 -3.64 -13.51
CA TYR A 60 -14.96 -4.28 -14.36
C TYR A 60 -15.02 -3.66 -15.75
N THR A 61 -14.12 -2.71 -16.02
CA THR A 61 -13.82 -2.31 -17.39
C THR A 61 -13.04 -3.44 -18.04
N MET A 62 -13.67 -4.15 -18.98
CA MET A 62 -13.01 -5.11 -19.86
C MET A 62 -12.13 -4.35 -20.85
N MET A 63 -10.81 -4.44 -20.72
CA MET A 63 -9.89 -3.98 -21.75
C MET A 63 -9.95 -4.94 -22.94
N SER A 64 -10.47 -4.46 -24.07
CA SER A 64 -10.43 -5.17 -25.35
C SER A 64 -8.99 -5.19 -25.90
N PRO A 65 -8.44 -6.34 -26.32
CA PRO A 65 -7.12 -6.36 -26.94
C PRO A 65 -7.24 -6.04 -28.43
N SER A 66 -6.85 -4.81 -28.80
CA SER A 66 -6.66 -4.45 -30.22
C SER A 66 -5.17 -4.22 -30.52
N GLN A 67 -4.66 -5.09 -31.39
CA GLN A 67 -3.62 -4.83 -32.40
C GLN A 67 -2.20 -4.46 -31.93
N ARG A 68 -1.44 -5.46 -31.49
CA ARG A 68 0.02 -5.48 -31.75
C ARG A 68 0.49 -6.91 -32.03
N ALA A 69 0.62 -7.24 -33.31
CA ALA A 69 1.24 -8.48 -33.77
C ALA A 69 2.76 -8.42 -33.51
N GLY A 70 3.23 -9.23 -32.56
CA GLY A 70 4.64 -9.46 -32.29
C GLY A 70 4.85 -10.94 -32.02
N ASN A 71 5.24 -11.69 -33.06
CA ASN A 71 5.43 -13.13 -33.00
C ASN A 71 6.68 -13.47 -32.17
N TRP A 72 6.50 -14.22 -31.07
CA TRP A 72 7.59 -14.91 -30.38
C TRP A 72 7.96 -16.18 -31.16
N PRO A 73 9.25 -16.48 -31.40
CA PRO A 73 9.64 -17.74 -32.02
C PRO A 73 9.37 -18.91 -31.05
N GLY A 74 8.50 -19.85 -31.45
CA GLY A 74 8.36 -21.16 -30.78
C GLY A 74 7.07 -21.44 -29.97
N SER A 75 6.00 -20.65 -30.13
CA SER A 75 4.70 -21.01 -29.53
C SER A 75 3.92 -22.00 -30.42
N PRO A 76 3.40 -23.12 -29.89
CA PRO A 76 2.55 -24.03 -30.66
C PRO A 76 1.19 -23.37 -30.93
N GLN A 77 0.82 -23.22 -32.21
CA GLN A 77 -0.50 -22.75 -32.59
C GLN A 77 -1.52 -23.89 -32.52
N VAL A 78 -2.57 -23.70 -31.73
CA VAL A 78 -3.79 -24.52 -31.80
C VAL A 78 -4.77 -23.79 -32.71
N SER A 79 -5.10 -24.40 -33.85
CA SER A 79 -6.08 -23.88 -34.80
C SER A 79 -7.50 -24.06 -34.25
N GLY A 80 -8.15 -22.96 -33.86
CA GLY A 80 -9.60 -22.93 -33.60
C GLY A 80 -10.35 -22.50 -34.87
N PRO A 81 -11.52 -23.08 -35.19
CA PRO A 81 -12.30 -22.67 -36.35
C PRO A 81 -13.00 -21.33 -36.10
N SER A 82 -12.97 -20.45 -37.11
CA SER A 82 -13.62 -19.13 -37.10
C SER A 82 -15.09 -19.21 -37.56
N THR A 83 -15.87 -18.22 -37.13
CA THR A 83 -17.32 -18.05 -37.26
C THR A 83 -17.78 -17.48 -38.60
N ALA A 84 -18.91 -17.99 -39.13
CA ALA A 84 -19.76 -17.27 -40.11
C ALA A 84 -21.24 -17.76 -40.07
N THR A 85 -22.12 -16.86 -39.59
CA THR A 85 -23.48 -16.49 -40.07
C THR A 85 -24.58 -17.50 -40.48
N ARG A 86 -25.69 -17.44 -39.71
CA ARG A 86 -27.17 -17.50 -40.01
C ARG A 86 -27.78 -18.75 -40.69
N MET A 87 -28.80 -19.35 -40.03
CA MET A 87 -30.25 -19.32 -40.36
C MET A 87 -31.10 -20.00 -39.24
N PRO A 88 -32.40 -19.66 -39.06
CA PRO A 88 -33.23 -20.10 -37.92
C PRO A 88 -34.16 -21.30 -38.22
N GLY A 89 -34.42 -22.14 -37.20
CA GLY A 89 -35.64 -22.95 -37.12
C GLY A 89 -35.45 -24.47 -36.95
N MET A 90 -36.23 -25.02 -36.00
CA MET A 90 -36.68 -26.41 -35.86
C MET A 90 -35.82 -27.38 -35.01
N SER A 91 -36.31 -27.62 -33.78
CA SER A 91 -36.20 -28.90 -33.04
C SER A 91 -37.39 -29.80 -33.46
N PRO A 92 -37.37 -31.15 -33.38
CA PRO A 92 -37.16 -31.91 -32.12
C PRO A 92 -36.52 -33.33 -32.19
N ALA A 93 -36.29 -33.88 -30.99
CA ALA A 93 -36.22 -35.31 -30.59
C ALA A 93 -34.83 -35.99 -30.38
N ASN A 94 -34.70 -36.58 -29.19
CA ASN A 94 -33.67 -37.46 -28.60
C ASN A 94 -33.81 -38.92 -29.15
N PRO A 95 -33.06 -39.98 -28.72
CA PRO A 95 -31.78 -40.10 -27.99
C PRO A 95 -30.78 -41.11 -28.64
N SER A 96 -29.56 -41.22 -28.09
CA SER A 96 -28.81 -42.49 -27.79
C SER A 96 -27.30 -42.46 -28.09
N LEU A 97 -26.53 -42.78 -27.04
CA LEU A 97 -25.37 -43.71 -26.98
C LEU A 97 -24.31 -43.67 -28.08
N HIS A 98 -23.10 -43.19 -27.77
CA HIS A 98 -21.85 -43.97 -27.86
C HIS A 98 -20.62 -43.17 -27.41
N SER A 99 -19.98 -43.63 -26.34
CA SER A 99 -18.60 -43.34 -25.96
C SER A 99 -17.63 -44.16 -26.83
N PRO A 100 -16.52 -43.60 -27.34
CA PRO A 100 -15.54 -44.40 -28.08
C PRO A 100 -14.62 -45.14 -27.09
N ILE A 101 -14.70 -46.46 -27.15
CA ILE A 101 -13.74 -47.43 -26.59
C ILE A 101 -12.52 -47.46 -27.53
N PRO A 102 -11.28 -47.35 -27.05
CA PRO A 102 -10.12 -47.63 -27.88
C PRO A 102 -9.88 -49.14 -27.96
N ASP A 103 -9.81 -49.60 -29.21
CA ASP A 103 -9.63 -50.99 -29.63
C ASP A 103 -8.25 -51.53 -29.20
N ALA A 104 -8.26 -52.76 -28.69
CA ALA A 104 -7.10 -53.48 -28.17
C ALA A 104 -6.69 -54.55 -29.18
N SER A 105 -5.91 -54.16 -30.18
CA SER A 105 -5.16 -55.12 -30.99
C SER A 105 -3.88 -54.47 -31.50
N HIS A 106 -2.75 -54.82 -30.89
CA HIS A 106 -1.40 -54.96 -31.47
C HIS A 106 -0.39 -55.10 -30.32
N SER A 107 -0.31 -56.31 -29.76
CA SER A 107 0.82 -56.75 -28.95
C SER A 107 1.75 -57.60 -29.83
N PRO A 108 3.07 -57.39 -29.79
CA PRO A 108 4.02 -58.49 -29.86
C PRO A 108 4.46 -58.89 -28.44
N ARG A 109 4.66 -60.20 -28.29
CA ARG A 109 4.77 -60.95 -27.04
C ARG A 109 6.18 -60.84 -26.41
N ALA A 110 6.15 -60.67 -25.09
CA ALA A 110 7.07 -61.11 -24.02
C ALA A 110 8.59 -61.21 -24.25
N GLY A 111 9.33 -60.43 -23.45
CA GLY A 111 10.66 -60.75 -22.94
C GLY A 111 10.74 -60.33 -21.47
N THR A 112 10.93 -61.28 -20.57
CA THR A 112 11.03 -61.13 -19.12
C THR A 112 12.38 -60.54 -18.69
N SER A 113 12.40 -59.43 -17.94
CA SER A 113 13.26 -59.21 -16.75
C SER A 113 13.19 -57.76 -16.25
N SER A 114 13.04 -57.64 -14.93
CA SER A 114 13.46 -56.53 -14.07
C SER A 114 12.77 -55.15 -14.21
N GLN A 115 12.00 -54.84 -13.17
CA GLN A 115 11.41 -53.54 -12.86
C GLN A 115 12.47 -52.41 -12.86
N ALA A 116 12.26 -51.42 -13.72
CA ALA A 116 12.79 -50.07 -13.52
C ALA A 116 11.66 -49.08 -13.88
N VAL A 117 11.22 -48.31 -12.89
CA VAL A 117 10.23 -47.24 -13.06
C VAL A 117 10.86 -46.15 -13.95
N PRO A 118 10.27 -45.77 -15.10
CA PRO A 118 10.81 -44.66 -15.88
C PRO A 118 10.47 -43.35 -15.18
N THR A 119 11.42 -42.82 -14.40
CA THR A 119 11.39 -41.44 -13.91
C THR A 119 11.82 -40.50 -15.04
N ASN A 120 10.98 -40.39 -16.08
CA ASN A 120 11.14 -39.37 -17.12
C ASN A 120 10.63 -38.01 -16.60
N MET A 121 11.33 -37.44 -15.62
CA MET A 121 11.29 -36.00 -15.38
C MET A 121 12.34 -35.35 -16.28
N PRO A 122 11.99 -34.39 -17.15
CA PRO A 122 13.00 -33.69 -17.94
C PRO A 122 13.99 -33.00 -16.99
N PRO A 123 15.30 -33.02 -17.29
CA PRO A 123 16.30 -32.39 -16.43
C PRO A 123 15.99 -30.90 -16.29
N PRO A 124 16.19 -30.32 -15.08
CA PRO A 124 15.88 -28.91 -14.85
C PRO A 124 16.63 -28.05 -15.85
N ARG A 125 15.88 -27.21 -16.58
CA ARG A 125 16.42 -26.27 -17.56
C ARG A 125 17.51 -25.44 -16.89
N LYS A 126 18.77 -25.60 -17.32
CA LYS A 126 19.89 -24.76 -16.86
C LYS A 126 19.63 -23.33 -17.34
N LEU A 127 19.16 -22.49 -16.44
CA LEU A 127 18.96 -21.06 -16.70
C LEU A 127 20.33 -20.37 -16.79
N PRO A 128 20.48 -19.34 -17.65
CA PRO A 128 21.74 -18.62 -17.79
C PRO A 128 22.19 -18.04 -16.44
N HIS A 129 23.48 -18.15 -16.15
CA HIS A 129 24.14 -17.67 -14.92
C HIS A 129 24.20 -16.13 -14.90
N ARG A 130 23.05 -15.49 -14.75
CA ARG A 130 22.97 -14.09 -14.30
C ARG A 130 22.81 -14.11 -12.79
N SER A 131 23.34 -13.13 -12.07
CA SER A 131 23.33 -13.07 -10.60
C SER A 131 21.92 -13.02 -9.96
N TRP A 132 20.86 -12.91 -10.77
CA TRP A 132 19.45 -13.04 -10.37
C TRP A 132 18.87 -14.45 -10.61
N ALA A 133 19.59 -15.31 -11.33
CA ALA A 133 19.31 -16.72 -11.55
C ALA A 133 19.91 -17.58 -10.42
N ALA A 134 19.61 -17.23 -9.18
CA ALA A 134 19.62 -18.20 -8.09
C ALA A 134 18.19 -18.78 -7.98
N SER A 135 17.68 -19.35 -9.06
CA SER A 135 16.39 -20.02 -9.04
C SER A 135 16.61 -21.50 -9.25
N ILE A 136 17.10 -22.17 -8.20
CA ILE A 136 16.71 -23.56 -8.03
C ILE A 136 15.19 -23.48 -7.78
N PRO A 137 14.35 -23.92 -8.74
CA PRO A 137 12.91 -23.86 -8.52
C PRO A 137 12.59 -24.71 -7.30
N THR A 138 11.96 -24.11 -6.30
CA THR A 138 11.48 -24.86 -5.14
C THR A 138 10.32 -25.74 -5.60
N ILE A 139 10.54 -27.05 -5.65
CA ILE A 139 9.46 -28.01 -5.93
C ILE A 139 8.51 -27.99 -4.74
N LEU A 140 7.24 -27.70 -5.01
CA LEU A 140 6.17 -27.73 -4.01
C LEU A 140 5.23 -28.90 -4.31
N THR A 141 4.82 -29.61 -3.27
CA THR A 141 3.69 -30.55 -3.39
C THR A 141 2.40 -29.76 -3.63
N HIS A 142 1.40 -30.41 -4.23
CA HIS A 142 0.07 -29.81 -4.37
C HIS A 142 -0.53 -29.40 -3.02
N SER A 143 -0.29 -30.18 -1.95
CA SER A 143 -0.76 -29.85 -0.60
C SER A 143 -0.07 -28.60 -0.03
N ALA A 144 1.24 -28.45 -0.22
CA ALA A 144 1.97 -27.27 0.24
C ALA A 144 1.53 -26.01 -0.51
N LEU A 145 1.32 -26.11 -1.83
CA LEU A 145 0.78 -25.01 -2.63
C LEU A 145 -0.63 -24.63 -2.16
N ASN A 146 -1.50 -25.61 -1.90
CA ASN A 146 -2.85 -25.37 -1.40
C ASN A 146 -2.83 -24.61 -0.06
N VAL A 147 -1.96 -25.01 0.88
CA VAL A 147 -1.78 -24.31 2.17
C VAL A 147 -1.31 -22.87 1.97
N LEU A 148 -0.40 -22.62 1.03
CA LEU A 148 0.10 -21.27 0.73
C LEU A 148 -0.96 -20.35 0.12
N LEU A 149 -1.98 -20.91 -0.55
CA LEU A 149 -3.05 -20.19 -1.21
C LEU A 149 -4.33 -20.07 -0.37
N LEU A 150 -4.45 -20.84 0.72
CA LEU A 150 -5.63 -20.82 1.57
C LEU A 150 -5.68 -19.54 2.42
N PRO A 151 -6.77 -18.74 2.37
CA PRO A 151 -6.94 -17.58 3.24
C PRO A 151 -6.79 -17.95 4.71
N SER A 152 -5.99 -17.20 5.44
CA SER A 152 -5.73 -17.46 6.86
C SER A 152 -5.51 -16.15 7.64
N PRO A 153 -5.79 -16.12 8.95
CA PRO A 153 -5.45 -14.99 9.79
C PRO A 153 -3.96 -14.66 9.72
N THR A 154 -3.62 -13.37 9.81
CA THR A 154 -2.21 -12.98 9.83
C THR A 154 -1.57 -13.43 11.15
N PRO A 155 -0.49 -14.24 11.13
CA PRO A 155 0.16 -14.73 12.33
C PRO A 155 0.61 -13.58 13.23
N GLY A 156 0.28 -13.66 14.53
CA GLY A 156 0.67 -12.67 15.53
C GLY A 156 -0.15 -11.37 15.53
N LEU A 157 -1.14 -11.22 14.64
CA LEU A 157 -2.07 -10.09 14.64
C LEU A 157 -3.46 -10.51 15.08
N MET A 158 -4.11 -9.69 15.90
CA MET A 158 -5.46 -9.95 16.39
C MET A 158 -6.50 -9.76 15.26
N PRO A 159 -7.46 -10.69 15.07
CA PRO A 159 -8.41 -10.69 13.95
C PRO A 159 -9.30 -9.44 13.79
N GLY A 160 -9.44 -8.58 14.81
CA GLY A 160 -10.28 -7.39 14.78
C GLY A 160 -9.59 -6.08 14.35
N LEU A 161 -8.26 -6.08 14.24
CA LEU A 161 -7.47 -4.85 14.05
C LEU A 161 -7.13 -4.56 12.58
N ALA A 162 -6.91 -5.58 11.77
CA ALA A 162 -6.94 -5.45 10.32
C ALA A 162 -8.38 -5.72 9.89
N GLY A 163 -8.95 -4.95 8.95
CA GLY A 163 -10.28 -5.26 8.42
C GLY A 163 -10.35 -6.73 7.99
N SER A 164 -11.56 -7.28 7.90
CA SER A 164 -11.90 -8.71 7.66
C SER A 164 -11.32 -9.37 6.38
N TYR A 165 -10.30 -8.77 5.76
CA TYR A 165 -9.62 -9.28 4.59
C TYR A 165 -8.66 -10.41 4.97
N LEU A 166 -9.14 -11.64 4.80
CA LEU A 166 -8.33 -12.85 4.96
C LEU A 166 -7.45 -13.03 3.72
N CYS A 167 -6.14 -12.79 3.85
CA CYS A 167 -5.15 -13.09 2.81
C CYS A 167 -4.54 -14.48 3.00
N SER A 168 -4.18 -15.10 1.88
CA SER A 168 -3.33 -16.29 1.92
C SER A 168 -1.89 -15.96 2.39
N PRO A 169 -1.15 -16.92 2.95
CA PRO A 169 0.26 -16.74 3.29
C PRO A 169 1.11 -16.25 2.11
N LEU A 170 0.86 -16.78 0.90
CA LEU A 170 1.58 -16.38 -0.31
C LEU A 170 1.31 -14.92 -0.68
N GLU A 171 0.04 -14.50 -0.63
CA GLU A 171 -0.34 -13.11 -0.91
C GLU A 171 0.33 -12.16 0.08
N ARG A 172 0.38 -12.52 1.37
CA ARG A 172 1.03 -11.70 2.41
C ARG A 172 2.53 -11.57 2.20
N PHE A 173 3.20 -12.66 1.84
CA PHE A 173 4.62 -12.63 1.46
C PHE A 173 4.86 -11.72 0.23
N LEU A 174 4.14 -11.95 -0.87
CA LEU A 174 4.32 -11.20 -2.11
C LEU A 174 3.97 -9.71 -1.93
N GLY A 175 2.87 -9.41 -1.24
CA GLY A 175 2.46 -8.07 -0.89
C GLY A 175 3.53 -7.34 -0.08
N SER A 176 4.06 -7.99 0.97
CA SER A 176 5.13 -7.41 1.79
C SER A 176 6.43 -7.17 1.00
N VAL A 177 6.80 -8.09 0.08
CA VAL A 177 7.96 -7.92 -0.81
C VAL A 177 7.79 -6.74 -1.76
N ILE A 178 6.60 -6.62 -2.37
CA ILE A 178 6.26 -5.52 -3.28
C ILE A 178 6.26 -4.19 -2.54
N MET A 179 5.66 -4.12 -1.35
CA MET A 179 5.63 -2.92 -0.51
C MET A 179 7.03 -2.49 -0.11
N ARG A 180 7.90 -3.42 0.31
CA ARG A 180 9.31 -3.13 0.59
C ARG A 180 10.00 -2.51 -0.63
N ARG A 181 9.82 -3.10 -1.81
CA ARG A 181 10.42 -2.58 -3.05
C ARG A 181 9.89 -1.18 -3.41
N HIS A 182 8.62 -0.89 -3.14
CA HIS A 182 8.06 0.45 -3.34
C HIS A 182 8.62 1.46 -2.35
N LEU A 183 8.74 1.09 -1.07
CA LEU A 183 9.26 1.96 -0.02
C LEU A 183 10.63 2.55 -0.38
N GLN A 184 11.54 1.74 -0.93
CA GLN A 184 12.86 2.22 -1.34
C GLN A 184 12.79 3.37 -2.36
N ARG A 185 11.85 3.31 -3.31
CA ARG A 185 11.64 4.39 -4.29
C ARG A 185 10.99 5.61 -3.66
N ILE A 186 10.03 5.39 -2.76
CA ILE A 186 9.32 6.48 -2.06
C ILE A 186 10.31 7.27 -1.20
N ILE A 187 11.20 6.60 -0.46
CA ILE A 187 12.25 7.26 0.35
C ILE A 187 13.09 8.21 -0.51
N GLN A 188 13.47 7.79 -1.71
CA GLN A 188 14.24 8.61 -2.65
C GLN A 188 13.43 9.81 -3.17
N GLN A 189 12.13 9.62 -3.42
CA GLN A 189 11.22 10.68 -3.90
C GLN A 189 10.89 11.72 -2.82
N GLU A 190 10.66 11.28 -1.59
CA GLU A 190 10.37 12.14 -0.43
C GLU A 190 11.66 12.73 0.18
N THR A 191 12.81 12.55 -0.46
CA THR A 191 14.13 13.08 -0.03
C THR A 191 14.53 12.70 1.41
N LEU A 192 14.02 11.58 1.92
CA LEU A 192 14.44 11.05 3.22
C LEU A 192 15.86 10.48 3.11
N GLN A 193 16.61 10.53 4.21
CA GLN A 193 18.03 10.14 4.20
C GLN A 193 18.15 8.61 4.25
N LEU A 194 18.38 7.98 3.10
CA LEU A 194 18.64 6.54 3.01
C LEU A 194 19.97 6.19 3.72
N ILE A 195 19.95 5.13 4.52
CA ILE A 195 21.13 4.59 5.20
C ILE A 195 21.54 3.30 4.49
N ASN A 196 22.79 3.22 4.06
CA ASN A 196 23.32 2.02 3.43
C ASN A 196 23.26 0.84 4.41
N SER A 197 22.57 -0.22 4.00
CA SER A 197 22.47 -1.48 4.73
C SER A 197 23.20 -2.57 3.96
N ASN A 198 24.08 -3.30 4.64
CA ASN A 198 24.73 -4.49 4.09
C ASN A 198 23.85 -5.75 4.22
N GLU A 199 22.71 -5.64 4.90
CA GLU A 199 21.82 -6.77 5.14
C GLU A 199 20.82 -6.94 3.98
N PRO A 200 20.81 -8.10 3.30
CA PRO A 200 19.93 -8.35 2.16
C PRO A 200 18.46 -8.22 2.55
N GLY A 201 17.71 -7.42 1.78
CA GLY A 201 16.27 -7.28 1.99
C GLY A 201 15.88 -6.39 3.18
N VAL A 202 16.80 -5.60 3.70
CA VAL A 202 16.52 -4.57 4.72
C VAL A 202 16.68 -3.19 4.11
N ILE A 203 15.71 -2.32 4.39
CA ILE A 203 15.78 -0.90 4.07
C ILE A 203 16.02 -0.15 5.38
N MET A 204 17.06 0.67 5.43
CA MET A 204 17.28 1.61 6.52
C MET A 204 17.23 3.04 5.99
N PHE A 205 16.59 3.93 6.73
CA PHE A 205 16.53 5.35 6.41
C PHE A 205 16.31 6.13 7.70
N LYS A 206 16.54 7.44 7.66
CA LYS A 206 16.24 8.32 8.78
C LYS A 206 15.47 9.55 8.34
N THR A 207 14.71 10.07 9.27
CA THR A 207 14.07 11.39 9.25
C THR A 207 14.74 12.27 10.30
N ASP A 208 14.30 13.50 10.48
CA ASP A 208 14.86 14.38 11.52
C ASP A 208 14.58 13.85 12.94
N ALA A 209 13.54 13.03 13.10
CA ALA A 209 13.10 12.51 14.40
C ALA A 209 13.49 11.05 14.66
N LEU A 210 13.58 10.22 13.60
CA LEU A 210 13.60 8.76 13.73
C LEU A 210 14.60 8.10 12.78
N LYS A 211 15.30 7.07 13.28
CA LYS A 211 15.93 6.01 12.48
C LYS A 211 14.92 4.91 12.25
N CYS A 212 14.70 4.57 11.00
CA CYS A 212 13.74 3.58 10.56
C CYS A 212 14.46 2.39 9.91
N ARG A 213 14.06 1.18 10.30
CA ARG A 213 14.51 -0.08 9.72
C ARG A 213 13.30 -0.89 9.30
N VAL A 214 13.24 -1.27 8.02
CA VAL A 214 12.13 -2.03 7.45
C VAL A 214 12.63 -3.34 6.85
N ALA A 215 12.07 -4.45 7.31
CA ALA A 215 12.44 -5.80 6.89
C ALA A 215 11.23 -6.75 6.94
N LEU A 216 11.30 -7.86 6.22
CA LEU A 216 10.31 -8.94 6.41
C LEU A 216 10.48 -9.55 7.80
N ASN A 217 9.38 -9.95 8.42
CA ASN A 217 9.41 -10.72 9.66
C ASN A 217 10.22 -12.01 9.41
N PRO A 218 11.37 -12.20 10.07
CA PRO A 218 12.26 -13.33 9.76
C PRO A 218 11.67 -14.68 10.18
N LYS A 219 10.67 -14.69 11.07
CA LYS A 219 10.01 -15.92 11.53
C LYS A 219 8.97 -16.43 10.55
N THR A 220 8.21 -15.53 9.94
CA THR A 220 7.04 -15.90 9.11
C THR A 220 7.20 -15.55 7.64
N ASN A 221 8.07 -14.59 7.33
CA ASN A 221 8.22 -13.91 6.03
C ASN A 221 6.92 -13.30 5.48
N GLN A 222 5.86 -13.21 6.28
CA GLN A 222 4.53 -12.84 5.78
C GLN A 222 4.16 -11.38 6.08
N THR A 223 4.87 -10.70 6.97
CA THR A 223 4.61 -9.30 7.29
C THR A 223 5.85 -8.45 7.08
N LEU A 224 5.65 -7.21 6.63
CA LEU A 224 6.69 -6.21 6.57
C LEU A 224 6.69 -5.43 7.89
N GLN A 225 7.82 -5.48 8.61
CA GLN A 225 7.94 -4.87 9.92
C GLN A 225 8.76 -3.59 9.84
N LEU A 226 8.27 -2.55 10.51
CA LEU A 226 9.00 -1.33 10.78
C LEU A 226 9.54 -1.40 12.21
N LYS A 227 10.81 -1.06 12.37
CA LYS A 227 11.44 -0.74 13.65
C LYS A 227 11.90 0.69 13.65
N VAL A 228 11.56 1.42 14.70
CA VAL A 228 11.93 2.83 14.85
C VAL A 228 12.76 3.05 16.10
N ALA A 229 13.76 3.91 15.99
CA ALA A 229 14.54 4.40 17.11
C ALA A 229 14.63 5.93 17.01
N PRO A 230 14.59 6.66 18.14
CA PRO A 230 14.73 8.11 18.09
C PRO A 230 16.14 8.52 17.64
N GLU A 231 16.24 9.57 16.82
CA GLU A 231 17.54 10.17 16.48
C GLU A 231 18.18 10.86 17.70
N THR A 232 17.36 11.45 18.56
CA THR A 232 17.79 12.10 19.81
C THR A 232 17.19 11.38 21.02
N ALA A 233 18.04 10.98 21.97
CA ALA A 233 17.63 10.30 23.18
C ALA A 233 16.61 11.12 23.99
N GLY A 234 15.59 10.45 24.56
CA GLY A 234 14.58 11.07 25.42
C GLY A 234 13.44 11.82 24.70
N GLN A 235 13.51 12.00 23.37
CA GLN A 235 12.44 12.70 22.64
C GLN A 235 11.15 11.88 22.44
N TRP A 236 11.20 10.56 22.55
CA TRP A 236 10.06 9.68 22.26
C TRP A 236 9.81 8.70 23.39
N LYS A 237 8.54 8.49 23.74
CA LYS A 237 8.16 7.42 24.66
C LYS A 237 8.15 6.10 23.91
N GLN A 238 8.55 5.01 24.59
CA GLN A 238 8.56 3.68 23.99
C GLN A 238 7.18 3.26 23.47
N GLU A 239 6.11 3.65 24.17
CA GLU A 239 4.73 3.38 23.75
C GLU A 239 4.39 4.05 22.41
N GLU A 240 4.83 5.30 22.19
CA GLU A 240 4.58 6.02 20.93
C GLU A 240 5.28 5.32 19.75
N LEU A 241 6.51 4.86 19.97
CA LEU A 241 7.26 4.08 18.98
C LEU A 241 6.54 2.76 18.66
N GLN A 242 6.07 2.03 19.66
CA GLN A 242 5.33 0.78 19.47
C GLN A 242 4.01 0.98 18.71
N VAL A 243 3.29 2.08 18.96
CA VAL A 243 2.09 2.45 18.19
C VAL A 243 2.44 2.64 16.72
N LEU A 244 3.52 3.37 16.42
CA LEU A 244 3.97 3.62 15.04
C LEU A 244 4.38 2.33 14.32
N GLU A 245 5.13 1.44 14.99
CA GLU A 245 5.52 0.13 14.44
C GLU A 245 4.28 -0.73 14.14
N LYS A 246 3.36 -0.83 15.11
CA LYS A 246 2.14 -1.64 14.96
C LYS A 246 1.22 -1.07 13.88
N PHE A 247 1.07 0.26 13.81
CA PHE A 247 0.27 0.92 12.79
C PHE A 247 0.83 0.65 11.39
N PHE A 248 2.15 0.70 11.23
CA PHE A 248 2.80 0.34 9.97
C PHE A 248 2.46 -1.09 9.55
N GLU A 249 2.63 -2.07 10.44
CA GLU A 249 2.39 -3.47 10.13
C GLU A 249 0.92 -3.77 9.80
N THR A 250 -0.04 -3.14 10.51
CA THR A 250 -1.47 -3.47 10.38
C THR A 250 -2.24 -2.61 9.37
N ARG A 251 -1.87 -1.33 9.20
CA ARG A 251 -2.63 -0.35 8.39
C ARG A 251 -1.89 0.13 7.15
N VAL A 252 -0.55 0.13 7.17
CA VAL A 252 0.25 0.70 6.07
C VAL A 252 0.73 -0.39 5.12
N ALA A 253 1.47 -1.35 5.66
CA ALA A 253 2.07 -2.48 4.95
C ALA A 253 1.29 -3.78 5.17
N GLY A 254 0.01 -3.66 5.55
CA GLY A 254 -0.93 -4.77 5.66
C GLY A 254 -1.90 -4.83 4.47
N PRO A 255 -2.71 -5.89 4.39
CA PRO A 255 -3.76 -5.99 3.39
C PRO A 255 -4.87 -4.93 3.54
N PRO A 256 -5.45 -4.44 2.43
CA PRO A 256 -5.00 -4.63 1.05
C PRO A 256 -3.71 -3.83 0.79
N PHE A 257 -2.65 -4.51 0.32
CA PHE A 257 -1.32 -3.91 0.12
C PHE A 257 -1.36 -2.81 -0.95
N LYS A 258 -1.35 -1.55 -0.52
CA LYS A 258 -1.53 -0.38 -1.39
C LYS A 258 -0.27 0.49 -1.36
N ALA A 259 0.35 0.74 -2.52
CA ALA A 259 1.52 1.62 -2.56
C ALA A 259 1.22 3.04 -2.02
N ASN A 260 0.02 3.56 -2.27
CA ASN A 260 -0.38 4.90 -1.83
C ASN A 260 -0.53 5.05 -0.31
N THR A 261 -0.85 3.98 0.44
CA THR A 261 -0.83 4.04 1.92
C THR A 261 0.60 4.21 2.43
N LEU A 262 1.56 3.53 1.77
CA LEU A 262 2.99 3.64 2.04
C LEU A 262 3.51 5.05 1.76
N ILE A 263 3.08 5.68 0.66
CA ILE A 263 3.44 7.07 0.33
C ILE A 263 2.94 8.03 1.41
N ALA A 264 1.65 7.95 1.75
CA ALA A 264 1.06 8.83 2.78
C ALA A 264 1.74 8.66 4.15
N PHE A 265 2.02 7.41 4.55
CA PHE A 265 2.72 7.15 5.81
C PHE A 265 4.16 7.65 5.79
N THR A 266 4.89 7.48 4.67
CA THR A 266 6.27 7.98 4.56
C THR A 266 6.31 9.51 4.65
N LYS A 267 5.33 10.21 4.08
CA LYS A 267 5.15 11.66 4.27
C LYS A 267 4.91 12.03 5.74
N LEU A 268 4.10 11.26 6.47
CA LEU A 268 3.91 11.48 7.91
C LEU A 268 5.22 11.31 8.69
N LEU A 269 6.04 10.30 8.37
CA LEU A 269 7.33 10.11 9.04
C LEU A 269 8.29 11.30 8.85
N GLY A 270 8.18 12.01 7.72
CA GLY A 270 8.93 13.23 7.44
C GLY A 270 8.32 14.50 8.05
N ALA A 271 7.20 14.42 8.78
CA ALA A 271 6.59 15.58 9.41
C ALA A 271 7.39 16.05 10.64
N PRO A 272 7.29 17.35 11.01
CA PRO A 272 7.82 17.85 12.28
C PRO A 272 7.40 16.98 13.47
N THR A 273 8.32 16.76 14.41
CA THR A 273 8.16 15.79 15.52
C THR A 273 6.87 15.97 16.30
N HIS A 274 6.45 17.22 16.58
CA HIS A 274 5.22 17.51 17.31
C HIS A 274 3.95 17.12 16.52
N ILE A 275 3.95 17.32 15.19
CA ILE A 275 2.86 16.89 14.30
C ILE A 275 2.78 15.37 14.23
N LEU A 276 3.93 14.71 14.00
CA LEU A 276 3.98 13.25 13.94
C LEU A 276 3.51 12.62 15.25
N ARG A 277 3.90 13.20 16.40
CA ARG A 277 3.46 12.73 17.72
C ARG A 277 1.94 12.80 17.86
N ASP A 278 1.29 13.89 17.46
CA ASP A 278 -0.17 13.98 17.47
C ASP A 278 -0.84 12.95 16.56
N CYS A 279 -0.27 12.71 15.38
CA CYS A 279 -0.74 11.66 14.48
C CYS A 279 -0.62 10.27 15.12
N VAL A 280 0.49 9.98 15.82
CA VAL A 280 0.67 8.73 16.57
C VAL A 280 -0.39 8.57 17.66
N HIS A 281 -0.81 9.64 18.33
CA HIS A 281 -1.91 9.56 19.30
C HIS A 281 -3.25 9.23 18.63
N ILE A 282 -3.52 9.73 17.42
CA ILE A 282 -4.70 9.31 16.64
C ILE A 282 -4.58 7.84 16.20
N MET A 283 -3.41 7.41 15.73
CA MET A 283 -3.14 6.00 15.38
C MET A 283 -3.37 5.07 16.58
N LYS A 284 -3.02 5.52 17.79
CA LYS A 284 -3.28 4.79 19.04
C LYS A 284 -4.77 4.59 19.27
N LEU A 285 -5.59 5.63 19.09
CA LEU A 285 -7.05 5.52 19.21
C LEU A 285 -7.65 4.53 18.20
N GLU A 286 -7.11 4.48 16.98
CA GLU A 286 -7.53 3.53 15.96
C GLU A 286 -7.12 2.08 16.29
N LEU A 287 -5.91 1.89 16.84
CA LEU A 287 -5.38 0.57 17.17
C LEU A 287 -5.91 -0.01 18.49
N PHE A 288 -6.41 0.83 19.38
CA PHE A 288 -6.85 0.44 20.72
C PHE A 288 -8.17 1.15 21.09
N PRO A 289 -9.27 0.89 20.36
CA PRO A 289 -10.55 1.60 20.54
C PRO A 289 -11.15 1.42 21.95
N ASP A 290 -10.81 0.33 22.63
CA ASP A 290 -11.24 0.03 24.01
C ASP A 290 -10.67 1.02 25.03
N GLN A 291 -9.48 1.57 24.79
CA GLN A 291 -8.87 2.59 25.66
C GLN A 291 -9.59 3.94 25.57
N ALA A 292 -10.47 4.11 24.57
CA ALA A 292 -11.24 5.32 24.32
C ALA A 292 -12.73 5.15 24.60
N SER A 293 -13.09 4.32 25.59
CA SER A 293 -14.50 4.00 25.92
C SER A 293 -15.37 5.24 26.23
N GLN A 294 -14.76 6.32 26.72
CA GLN A 294 -15.42 7.61 27.00
C GLN A 294 -15.81 8.41 25.73
N LEU A 295 -15.21 8.10 24.58
CA LEU A 295 -15.49 8.81 23.32
C LEU A 295 -16.69 8.19 22.61
N LYS A 296 -17.50 9.03 21.97
CA LYS A 296 -18.72 8.61 21.24
C LYS A 296 -18.43 8.03 19.85
N TRP A 297 -17.21 8.23 19.36
CA TRP A 297 -16.79 7.85 18.01
C TRP A 297 -15.51 7.01 18.07
N ASN A 298 -15.40 6.06 17.15
CA ASN A 298 -14.13 5.45 16.75
C ASN A 298 -13.52 6.29 15.62
N VAL A 299 -12.19 6.34 15.57
CA VAL A 299 -11.45 7.04 14.53
C VAL A 299 -10.64 6.06 13.70
N GLN A 300 -10.61 6.31 12.40
CA GLN A 300 -9.69 5.70 11.46
C GLN A 300 -8.94 6.79 10.70
N PHE A 301 -7.61 6.72 10.71
CA PHE A 301 -6.73 7.60 9.98
C PHE A 301 -6.65 7.14 8.52
N CYS A 302 -7.27 7.88 7.61
CA CYS A 302 -7.29 7.51 6.21
C CYS A 302 -5.94 7.87 5.56
N LEU A 303 -5.16 6.86 5.18
CA LEU A 303 -3.91 7.03 4.43
C LEU A 303 -4.15 7.25 2.92
N THR A 304 -5.33 6.92 2.43
CA THR A 304 -5.78 7.21 1.06
C THR A 304 -7.17 7.83 1.08
N ILE A 305 -7.48 8.66 0.08
CA ILE A 305 -8.79 9.32 -0.02
C ILE A 305 -9.89 8.24 -0.17
N PRO A 306 -10.85 8.16 0.76
CA PRO A 306 -11.92 7.16 0.67
C PRO A 306 -12.92 7.50 -0.46
N PRO A 307 -13.64 6.51 -1.01
CA PRO A 307 -14.64 6.76 -2.06
C PRO A 307 -15.75 7.72 -1.66
N SER A 308 -16.09 7.77 -0.38
CA SER A 308 -17.09 8.66 0.21
C SER A 308 -16.55 10.06 0.59
N ALA A 309 -15.26 10.33 0.34
CA ALA A 309 -14.71 11.66 0.58
C ALA A 309 -15.26 12.67 -0.45
N PRO A 310 -15.32 13.97 -0.07
CA PRO A 310 -15.54 15.03 -1.03
C PRO A 310 -14.53 14.97 -2.21
N PRO A 311 -14.92 15.33 -3.44
CA PRO A 311 -14.14 15.10 -4.65
C PRO A 311 -12.97 16.08 -4.83
N ILE A 312 -12.03 16.13 -3.88
CA ILE A 312 -10.78 16.90 -4.01
C ILE A 312 -9.82 16.22 -4.99
N ALA A 313 -9.79 14.89 -4.97
CA ALA A 313 -8.98 14.06 -5.84
C ALA A 313 -9.59 12.65 -5.93
N PRO A 314 -9.20 11.82 -6.91
CA PRO A 314 -9.75 10.49 -7.07
C PRO A 314 -9.56 9.61 -5.82
N PRO A 315 -10.53 8.73 -5.49
CA PRO A 315 -10.37 7.75 -4.42
C PRO A 315 -9.11 6.89 -4.58
N GLY A 316 -8.47 6.56 -3.47
CA GLY A 316 -7.22 5.79 -3.46
C GLY A 316 -5.94 6.62 -3.61
N THR A 317 -6.04 7.91 -3.95
CA THR A 317 -4.90 8.86 -3.91
C THR A 317 -4.37 9.00 -2.47
N PRO A 318 -3.05 9.20 -2.25
CA PRO A 318 -2.52 9.46 -0.90
C PRO A 318 -3.27 10.61 -0.21
N ALA A 319 -3.80 10.37 0.99
CA ALA A 319 -4.65 11.33 1.71
C ALA A 319 -3.88 12.30 2.59
N VAL A 320 -2.55 12.16 2.70
CA VAL A 320 -1.70 13.06 3.48
C VAL A 320 -0.94 13.98 2.53
N VAL A 321 -1.21 15.28 2.65
CA VAL A 321 -0.45 16.33 1.96
C VAL A 321 0.20 17.21 3.01
N LEU A 322 1.52 17.33 2.98
CA LEU A 322 2.30 18.11 3.94
C LEU A 322 3.11 19.18 3.18
N LYS A 323 2.75 20.45 3.35
CA LYS A 323 3.45 21.63 2.79
C LYS A 323 3.57 22.71 3.87
N SER A 324 3.03 23.92 3.63
CA SER A 324 2.81 24.93 4.68
C SER A 324 1.61 24.59 5.57
N LYS A 325 0.68 23.80 5.04
CA LYS A 325 -0.44 23.19 5.77
C LYS A 325 -0.38 21.67 5.61
N MET A 326 -0.97 20.97 6.56
CA MET A 326 -1.20 19.54 6.49
C MET A 326 -2.68 19.28 6.20
N LEU A 327 -2.99 18.63 5.08
CA LEU A 327 -4.33 18.09 4.80
C LEU A 327 -4.30 16.58 5.04
N PHE A 328 -5.27 16.09 5.80
CA PHE A 328 -5.49 14.66 6.01
C PHE A 328 -6.97 14.36 6.21
N PHE A 329 -7.33 13.07 6.19
CA PHE A 329 -8.71 12.62 6.29
C PHE A 329 -8.85 11.65 7.45
N LEU A 330 -9.90 11.82 8.24
CA LEU A 330 -10.31 10.87 9.26
C LEU A 330 -11.68 10.31 8.89
N GLN A 331 -11.87 9.02 9.12
CA GLN A 331 -13.19 8.42 9.17
C GLN A 331 -13.60 8.28 10.62
N LEU A 332 -14.75 8.85 10.98
CA LEU A 332 -15.34 8.72 12.30
C LEU A 332 -16.54 7.78 12.20
N THR A 333 -16.55 6.71 13.00
CA THR A 333 -17.67 5.76 13.09
C THR A 333 -18.28 5.82 14.48
N GLN A 334 -19.57 6.11 14.57
CA GLN A 334 -20.28 6.26 15.83
C GLN A 334 -20.26 4.94 16.59
N LYS A 335 -19.95 4.99 17.89
CA LYS A 335 -20.11 3.82 18.77
C LYS A 335 -21.61 3.63 19.01
N SER A 336 -22.14 2.52 18.50
CA SER A 336 -23.52 2.10 18.75
C SER A 336 -23.53 0.73 19.42
N ALA A 337 -24.51 0.48 20.28
CA ALA A 337 -24.76 -0.83 20.86
C ALA A 337 -25.17 -1.86 19.80
N VAL A 338 -25.75 -1.39 18.68
CA VAL A 338 -26.15 -2.22 17.53
C VAL A 338 -25.23 -1.89 16.35
N PRO A 339 -24.31 -2.80 15.95
CA PRO A 339 -23.32 -2.53 14.90
C PRO A 339 -23.91 -2.15 13.54
N GLN A 340 -25.09 -2.67 13.20
CA GLN A 340 -25.73 -2.49 11.89
C GLN A 340 -26.26 -1.05 11.66
N GLU A 341 -26.33 -0.24 12.71
CA GLU A 341 -26.81 1.15 12.67
C GLU A 341 -25.68 2.17 12.83
N ALA A 342 -24.42 1.74 12.92
CA ALA A 342 -23.30 2.63 13.19
C ALA A 342 -23.08 3.65 12.04
N MET A 343 -23.39 4.91 12.30
CA MET A 343 -23.15 6.00 11.37
C MET A 343 -21.66 6.24 11.16
N SER A 344 -21.22 6.46 9.92
CA SER A 344 -19.84 6.83 9.60
C SER A 344 -19.78 8.10 8.76
N ILE A 345 -18.84 8.99 9.08
CA ILE A 345 -18.59 10.23 8.34
C ILE A 345 -17.10 10.36 7.99
N ILE A 346 -16.82 11.05 6.88
CA ILE A 346 -15.45 11.42 6.50
C ILE A 346 -15.21 12.89 6.85
N VAL A 347 -14.17 13.14 7.62
CA VAL A 347 -13.76 14.46 8.10
C VAL A 347 -12.41 14.84 7.48
N PRO A 348 -12.40 15.75 6.50
CA PRO A 348 -11.16 16.31 5.98
C PRO A 348 -10.67 17.42 6.92
N ILE A 349 -9.43 17.29 7.40
CA ILE A 349 -8.83 18.19 8.38
C ILE A 349 -7.66 18.92 7.75
N ILE A 350 -7.59 20.23 7.99
CA ILE A 350 -6.43 21.06 7.69
C ILE A 350 -5.80 21.50 9.01
N TYR A 351 -4.50 21.24 9.17
CA TYR A 351 -3.67 21.85 10.18
C TYR A 351 -2.77 22.90 9.53
N ASP A 352 -2.86 24.13 9.99
CA ASP A 352 -2.02 25.23 9.54
C ASP A 352 -0.79 25.33 10.45
N MET A 353 0.40 25.10 9.89
CA MET A 353 1.64 25.09 10.68
C MET A 353 2.09 26.49 11.09
N ALA A 354 1.65 27.53 10.39
CA ALA A 354 2.01 28.90 10.71
C ALA A 354 1.20 29.42 11.91
N SER A 355 -0.11 29.13 11.93
CA SER A 355 -0.98 29.54 13.05
C SER A 355 -1.08 28.49 14.16
N GLY A 356 -0.68 27.24 13.92
CA GLY A 356 -0.84 26.13 14.86
C GLY A 356 -2.29 25.68 15.05
N THR A 357 -3.22 26.07 14.15
CA THR A 357 -4.66 25.81 14.29
C THR A 357 -5.12 24.61 13.47
N THR A 358 -6.02 23.80 14.03
CA THR A 358 -6.68 22.68 13.35
C THR A 358 -8.11 23.06 12.96
N GLN A 359 -8.48 22.87 11.69
CA GLN A 359 -9.79 23.24 11.15
C GLN A 359 -10.30 22.17 10.18
N GLN A 360 -11.60 22.21 9.85
CA GLN A 360 -12.12 21.40 8.76
C GLN A 360 -11.71 22.00 7.41
N ALA A 361 -11.34 21.16 6.44
CA ALA A 361 -11.11 21.60 5.08
C ALA A 361 -12.41 22.13 4.45
N ASP A 362 -12.34 23.32 3.85
CA ASP A 362 -13.42 23.81 2.99
C ASP A 362 -13.26 23.19 1.60
N ILE A 363 -14.25 22.39 1.21
CA ILE A 363 -14.22 21.64 -0.05
C ILE A 363 -15.55 21.87 -0.77
N PRO A 364 -15.52 22.32 -2.04
CA PRO A 364 -16.71 22.47 -2.85
C PRO A 364 -17.51 21.16 -2.87
N ARG A 365 -18.75 21.22 -2.37
CA ARG A 365 -19.62 20.04 -2.27
C ARG A 365 -20.49 19.88 -3.50
N GLN A 366 -20.87 18.64 -3.78
CA GLN A 366 -21.93 18.36 -4.73
C GLN A 366 -23.29 18.76 -4.14
N GLN A 367 -24.17 19.27 -5.00
CA GLN A 367 -25.46 19.90 -4.66
C GLN A 367 -26.42 18.99 -3.86
N ASN A 368 -26.20 17.66 -3.85
CA ASN A 368 -27.08 16.66 -3.24
C ASN A 368 -26.57 16.07 -1.92
N SER A 369 -25.44 16.53 -1.37
CA SER A 369 -24.88 15.98 -0.13
C SER A 369 -25.47 16.62 1.13
N SER A 370 -25.65 15.83 2.20
CA SER A 370 -26.09 16.32 3.50
C SER A 370 -25.10 17.35 4.08
N VAL A 371 -25.61 18.53 4.44
CA VAL A 371 -24.80 19.67 4.92
C VAL A 371 -24.65 19.67 6.46
N ALA A 372 -25.51 18.93 7.18
CA ALA A 372 -25.60 18.99 8.63
C ALA A 372 -24.33 18.50 9.34
N ALA A 373 -23.84 17.31 9.01
CA ALA A 373 -22.69 16.72 9.70
C ALA A 373 -21.41 17.55 9.51
N PRO A 374 -21.06 17.98 8.29
CA PRO A 374 -19.89 18.84 8.14
C PRO A 374 -20.03 20.21 8.81
N MET A 375 -21.23 20.81 8.85
CA MET A 375 -21.41 22.07 9.58
C MET A 375 -21.16 21.90 11.09
N MET A 376 -21.64 20.81 11.68
CA MET A 376 -21.37 20.51 13.10
C MET A 376 -19.88 20.28 13.37
N VAL A 377 -19.20 19.54 12.49
CA VAL A 377 -17.74 19.33 12.59
C VAL A 377 -16.99 20.66 12.53
N SER A 378 -17.31 21.51 11.55
CA SER A 378 -16.72 22.86 11.41
C SER A 378 -16.93 23.71 12.66
N ASN A 379 -18.15 23.71 13.21
CA ASN A 379 -18.47 24.47 14.41
C ASN A 379 -17.69 24.01 15.64
N ILE A 380 -17.54 22.69 15.84
CA ILE A 380 -16.77 22.14 16.97
C ILE A 380 -15.29 22.53 16.83
N LEU A 381 -14.69 22.34 15.65
CA LEU A 381 -13.28 22.67 15.42
C LEU A 381 -13.01 24.18 15.52
N LYS A 382 -13.91 25.03 15.04
CA LYS A 382 -13.82 26.49 15.20
C LYS A 382 -13.87 26.89 16.68
N ARG A 383 -14.86 26.40 17.42
CA ARG A 383 -14.97 26.63 18.87
C ARG A 383 -13.73 26.15 19.61
N PHE A 384 -13.19 24.99 19.25
CA PHE A 384 -11.97 24.48 19.84
C PHE A 384 -10.79 25.43 19.61
N ALA A 385 -10.62 25.92 18.37
CA ALA A 385 -9.54 26.85 18.02
C ALA A 385 -9.66 28.20 18.74
N GLU A 386 -10.87 28.70 18.97
CA GLU A 386 -11.13 29.94 19.73
C GLU A 386 -10.73 29.80 21.21
N LEU A 387 -11.01 28.64 21.81
CA LEU A 387 -10.74 28.39 23.23
C LEU A 387 -9.32 27.91 23.52
N ASN A 388 -8.63 27.34 22.53
CA ASN A 388 -7.32 26.72 22.69
C ASN A 388 -6.29 27.40 21.78
N SER A 389 -5.85 28.60 22.17
CA SER A 389 -4.75 29.28 21.49
C SER A 389 -3.48 28.41 21.52
N PRO A 390 -2.89 28.09 20.35
CA PRO A 390 -1.74 27.20 20.28
C PRO A 390 -0.53 27.83 20.96
N ARG A 391 0.14 27.06 21.83
CA ARG A 391 1.39 27.48 22.45
C ARG A 391 2.57 27.18 21.52
N PRO A 392 3.69 27.93 21.63
CA PRO A 392 4.88 27.64 20.83
C PRO A 392 5.35 26.19 21.01
N GLY A 393 5.48 25.46 19.90
CA GLY A 393 5.92 24.06 19.90
C GLY A 393 4.84 23.02 20.22
N GLU A 394 3.60 23.44 20.50
CA GLU A 394 2.47 22.53 20.68
C GLU A 394 1.72 22.29 19.36
N CYS A 395 1.28 21.05 19.16
CA CYS A 395 0.40 20.67 18.06
C CYS A 395 -1.04 20.55 18.59
N THR A 396 -2.02 21.03 17.82
CA THR A 396 -3.43 21.02 18.24
C THR A 396 -4.24 19.88 17.62
N ILE A 397 -3.65 19.12 16.69
CA ILE A 397 -4.32 18.07 15.91
C ILE A 397 -5.02 17.05 16.81
N PHE A 398 -4.27 16.44 17.73
CA PHE A 398 -4.81 15.35 18.55
C PHE A 398 -5.88 15.88 19.52
N ALA A 399 -5.62 17.01 20.16
CA ALA A 399 -6.57 17.62 21.09
C ALA A 399 -7.89 18.00 20.40
N ALA A 400 -7.81 18.61 19.20
CA ALA A 400 -8.98 18.97 18.41
C ALA A 400 -9.77 17.74 17.94
N VAL A 401 -9.08 16.68 17.49
CA VAL A 401 -9.72 15.41 17.09
C VAL A 401 -10.39 14.73 18.27
N ARG A 402 -9.74 14.70 19.44
CA ARG A 402 -10.33 14.14 20.65
C ARG A 402 -11.57 14.90 21.10
N ASP A 403 -11.53 16.24 21.06
CA ASP A 403 -12.68 17.10 21.37
C ASP A 403 -13.83 16.84 20.40
N LEU A 404 -13.54 16.74 19.10
CA LEU A 404 -14.51 16.37 18.08
C LEU A 404 -15.17 15.02 18.37
N MET A 405 -14.38 13.99 18.70
CA MET A 405 -14.90 12.65 19.03
C MET A 405 -15.72 12.60 20.33
N ALA A 406 -15.52 13.54 21.25
CA ALA A 406 -16.30 13.64 22.48
C ALA A 406 -17.63 14.40 22.28
N ASN A 407 -17.60 15.45 21.45
CA ASN A 407 -18.68 16.43 21.35
C ASN A 407 -19.58 16.26 20.12
N LEU A 408 -19.12 15.57 19.07
CA LEU A 408 -19.92 15.39 17.86
C LEU A 408 -21.17 14.54 18.14
N THR A 409 -22.34 15.12 17.87
CA THR A 409 -23.64 14.46 17.95
C THR A 409 -24.40 14.72 16.66
N LEU A 410 -24.72 13.66 15.92
CA LEU A 410 -25.50 13.75 14.69
C LEU A 410 -26.92 13.23 14.94
N PRO A 411 -27.96 13.89 14.39
CA PRO A 411 -29.33 13.43 14.55
C PRO A 411 -29.54 12.07 13.85
N PRO A 412 -30.29 11.14 14.45
CA PRO A 412 -30.65 9.88 13.81
C PRO A 412 -31.55 10.17 12.61
N GLY A 413 -31.00 10.12 11.40
CA GLY A 413 -31.77 10.35 10.17
C GLY A 413 -31.01 10.98 9.00
N GLY A 414 -29.81 11.52 9.21
CA GLY A 414 -28.99 12.03 8.12
C GLY A 414 -28.13 10.93 7.49
N ARG A 415 -28.70 10.06 6.64
CA ARG A 415 -27.87 9.22 5.77
C ARG A 415 -27.03 10.16 4.87
N PRO A 416 -25.70 9.94 4.74
CA PRO A 416 -24.85 10.75 3.87
C PRO A 416 -25.23 10.64 2.40
#